data_AF-A0A1W9PRH2-F1
#
_entry.id   AF-A0A1W9PRH2-F1
#
_cell.length_a   1.000
_cell.length_b   1.000
_cell.length_c   1.000
_cell.angle_alpha   90.00
_cell.angle_beta   90.00
_cell.angle_gamma   90.00
#
_symmetry.space_group_name_H-M   'P 1'
#
loop_
_entity.id
_entity.type
_entity.pdbx_description
1 polymer ?
#
loop_
_entity_poly.entity_id
_entity_poly.type
_entity_poly.pdbx_seq_one_letter_code
_entity_poly.pdbx_strand_id
1 'polypeptide(L)'
;MARLRSGVYACYAWVNGERRSAVTNVGVRPTFEEKPVPQRIETHILGFSGDLYEVPLVVEFIAFLRVERKFTDIAALKTQITQDINRANQLLA
;
A
#
# COMPACT_ATOMS: atom_id res chain seq x y z
N MET A 1 -21.67 1.00 6.88
CA MET A 1 -20.21 1.07 7.05
C MET A 1 -19.58 1.29 5.68
N ALA A 2 -18.67 2.26 5.54
CA ALA A 2 -17.95 2.47 4.28
C ALA A 2 -16.93 1.35 4.07
N ARG A 3 -16.97 0.68 2.91
CA ARG A 3 -15.99 -0.35 2.54
C ARG A 3 -14.89 0.29 1.70
N LEU A 4 -13.63 0.11 2.10
CA LEU A 4 -12.49 0.52 1.28
C LEU A 4 -12.55 -0.20 -0.08
N ARG A 5 -12.34 0.55 -1.15
CA ARG A 5 -12.24 -0.01 -2.50
C ARG A 5 -10.92 -0.78 -2.64
N SER A 6 -10.91 -1.84 -3.43
CA SER A 6 -9.65 -2.51 -3.76
C SER A 6 -8.76 -1.60 -4.60
N GLY A 7 -7.50 -1.44 -4.21
CA GLY A 7 -6.55 -0.58 -4.90
C GLY A 7 -5.41 -0.08 -4.00
N VAL A 8 -4.69 0.90 -4.53
CA VAL A 8 -3.54 1.52 -3.88
C VAL A 8 -3.94 2.89 -3.32
N TYR A 9 -3.47 3.18 -2.11
CA TYR A 9 -3.73 4.41 -1.39
C TYR A 9 -2.43 5.08 -0.97
N ALA A 10 -2.45 6.41 -0.92
CA ALA A 10 -1.47 7.20 -0.17
C ALA A 10 -1.93 7.24 1.29
N CYS A 11 -1.01 6.90 2.18
CA CYS A 11 -1.29 6.74 3.60
C CYS A 11 -0.17 7.35 4.45
N TYR A 12 -0.43 7.53 5.73
CA TYR A 12 0.63 7.58 6.74
C TYR A 12 0.64 6.30 7.57
N ALA A 13 1.82 5.90 8.02
CA ALA A 13 2.01 4.84 9.00
C ALA A 13 2.68 5.42 10.24
N TRP A 14 2.19 5.07 11.42
CA TRP A 14 2.82 5.43 12.69
C TRP A 14 3.70 4.30 13.18
N VAL A 15 5.02 4.52 13.18
CA VAL A 15 6.02 3.56 13.64
C VAL A 15 6.81 4.18 14.78
N ASN A 16 6.81 3.55 15.96
CA ASN A 16 7.56 4.03 17.12
C ASN A 16 7.31 5.51 17.46
N GLY A 17 6.07 5.97 17.33
CA GLY A 17 5.67 7.36 17.58
C GLY A 17 5.97 8.35 16.43
N GLU A 18 6.61 7.89 15.36
CA GLU A 18 6.90 8.71 14.18
C GLU A 18 5.89 8.45 13.06
N ARG A 19 5.31 9.52 12.52
CA ARG A 19 4.41 9.46 11.37
C ARG A 19 5.23 9.49 10.08
N ARG A 20 5.12 8.44 9.27
CA ARG A 20 5.88 8.27 8.03
C ARG A 20 4.95 8.12 6.85
N SER A 21 5.32 8.69 5.70
CA SER A 21 4.58 8.48 4.45
C SER A 21 4.60 7.01 4.05
N ALA A 22 3.51 6.52 3.49
CA ALA A 22 3.35 5.15 3.08
C ALA A 22 2.47 5.01 1.84
N VAL A 23 2.64 3.90 1.13
CA VAL A 23 1.67 3.44 0.12
C VAL A 23 1.06 2.12 0.58
N THR A 24 -0.26 2.01 0.54
CA THR A 24 -0.98 0.82 1.01
C THR A 24 -1.79 0.21 -0.11
N ASN A 25 -1.56 -1.07 -0.40
CA ASN A 25 -2.45 -1.88 -1.21
C ASN A 25 -3.54 -2.49 -0.33
N VAL A 26 -4.79 -2.37 -0.77
CA VAL A 26 -5.95 -3.06 -0.22
C VAL A 26 -6.52 -3.96 -1.31
N GLY A 27 -6.48 -5.27 -1.15
CA GLY A 27 -6.75 -6.14 -2.30
C GLY A 27 -6.67 -7.63 -2.03
N VAL A 28 -6.89 -8.43 -3.08
CA VAL A 28 -6.91 -9.91 -3.00
C VAL A 28 -5.76 -10.58 -3.76
N ARG A 29 -4.66 -9.85 -4.03
CA ARG A 29 -3.48 -10.35 -4.79
C ARG A 29 -3.87 -11.22 -5.99
N PRO A 30 -4.65 -10.71 -6.97
CA PRO A 30 -5.18 -11.50 -8.09
C PRO A 30 -4.11 -12.08 -9.04
N THR A 31 -2.85 -11.71 -8.85
CA THR A 31 -1.70 -12.18 -9.62
C THR A 31 -1.07 -13.45 -9.03
N PHE A 32 -1.31 -13.76 -7.75
CA PHE A 32 -0.59 -14.83 -7.05
C PHE A 32 -1.45 -16.02 -6.60
N GLU A 33 -2.79 -15.89 -6.58
CA GLU A 33 -3.64 -16.97 -6.03
C GLU A 33 -4.86 -17.29 -6.91
N GLU A 34 -5.12 -18.59 -7.10
CA GLU A 34 -6.24 -19.15 -7.89
C GLU A 34 -7.54 -19.35 -7.07
N LYS A 35 -7.48 -19.18 -5.74
CA LYS A 35 -8.62 -19.35 -4.82
C LYS A 35 -9.05 -18.01 -4.18
N PRO A 36 -10.31 -17.87 -3.71
CA PRO A 36 -10.75 -16.68 -3.00
C PRO A 36 -9.98 -16.53 -1.67
N VAL A 37 -8.98 -15.67 -1.64
CA VAL A 37 -8.24 -15.29 -0.43
C VAL A 37 -8.93 -14.09 0.23
N PRO A 38 -8.94 -13.99 1.58
CA PRO A 38 -9.36 -12.78 2.26
C PRO A 38 -8.55 -11.57 1.79
N GLN A 39 -9.22 -10.41 1.77
CA GLN A 39 -8.63 -9.13 1.44
C GLN A 39 -7.44 -8.85 2.39
N ARG A 40 -6.28 -8.55 1.81
CA ARG A 40 -5.07 -8.15 2.53
C ARG A 40 -4.92 -6.64 2.49
N ILE A 41 -4.27 -6.11 3.52
CA ILE A 41 -3.84 -4.71 3.62
C ILE A 41 -2.32 -4.75 3.76
N GLU A 42 -1.63 -4.19 2.80
CA GLU A 42 -0.17 -4.27 2.68
C GLU A 42 0.40 -2.86 2.54
N THR A 43 1.12 -2.43 3.57
CA THR A 43 1.66 -1.07 3.66
C THR A 43 3.16 -1.10 3.44
N HIS A 44 3.63 -0.35 2.44
CA HIS A 44 5.04 -0.04 2.25
C HIS A 44 5.33 1.32 2.88
N ILE A 45 6.06 1.30 3.99
CA ILE A 45 6.43 2.48 4.78
C ILE A 45 7.70 3.08 4.16
N LEU A 46 7.61 4.31 3.67
CA LEU A 46 8.69 4.93 2.91
C LEU A 46 9.84 5.34 3.83
N GLY A 47 11.06 4.97 3.42
CA GLY A 47 12.28 5.29 4.17
C GLY A 47 12.43 4.56 5.51
N PHE A 48 11.58 3.57 5.81
CA PHE A 48 11.73 2.71 6.98
C PHE A 48 12.54 1.46 6.65
N SER A 49 13.41 1.06 7.59
CA SER A 49 14.15 -0.19 7.55
C SER A 49 14.11 -0.82 8.95
N GLY A 50 13.84 -2.12 9.02
CA GLY A 50 13.69 -2.86 10.27
C GLY A 50 12.49 -3.82 10.25
N ASP A 51 12.33 -4.56 11.34
CA ASP A 51 11.25 -5.53 11.51
C ASP A 51 10.12 -4.95 12.36
N LEU A 52 8.88 -5.19 11.92
CA LEU A 52 7.65 -4.76 12.60
C LEU A 52 6.73 -5.94 12.92
N TYR A 53 7.27 -7.16 12.94
CA TYR A 53 6.51 -8.35 13.33
C TYR A 53 6.03 -8.23 14.78
N GLU A 54 4.78 -8.64 15.00
CA GLU A 54 4.11 -8.57 16.32
C GLU A 54 3.98 -7.16 16.91
N VAL A 55 4.30 -6.11 16.13
CA VAL A 55 4.14 -4.72 16.54
C VAL A 55 2.80 -4.18 16.01
N PRO A 56 1.92 -3.64 16.88
CA PRO A 56 0.72 -2.97 16.42
C PRO A 56 1.07 -1.69 15.65
N LEU A 57 0.51 -1.54 14.46
CA LEU A 57 0.75 -0.41 13.57
C LEU A 57 -0.57 0.34 13.31
N VAL A 58 -0.52 1.68 13.31
CA VAL A 58 -1.64 2.52 12.85
C VAL A 58 -1.36 2.98 11.42
N VAL A 59 -2.32 2.76 10.54
CA VAL A 59 -2.29 3.21 9.13
C VAL A 59 -3.44 4.16 8.88
N GLU A 60 -3.14 5.35 8.38
CA GLU A 60 -4.10 6.40 8.06
C GLU A 60 -4.28 6.52 6.55
N PHE A 61 -5.47 6.23 6.05
CA PHE A 61 -5.79 6.32 4.63
C PHE A 61 -6.12 7.77 4.24
N ILE A 62 -5.33 8.37 3.36
CA ILE A 62 -5.47 9.79 2.98
C ILE A 62 -6.11 9.94 1.61
N ALA A 63 -5.60 9.23 0.60
CA ALA A 63 -6.10 9.35 -0.77
C ALA A 63 -6.04 8.03 -1.54
N PHE A 64 -7.07 7.75 -2.33
CA PHE A 64 -7.06 6.65 -3.30
C PHE A 64 -6.24 7.04 -4.53
N LEU A 65 -5.27 6.20 -4.90
CA LEU A 65 -4.39 6.45 -6.05
C LEU A 65 -4.88 5.76 -7.31
N ARG A 66 -5.21 4.46 -7.22
CA ARG A 66 -5.66 3.65 -8.36
C ARG A 66 -6.26 2.32 -7.94
N VAL A 67 -7.01 1.69 -8.83
CA VAL A 67 -7.45 0.30 -8.70
C VAL A 67 -6.29 -0.69 -8.80
N GLU A 68 -6.49 -1.91 -8.30
CA GLU A 68 -5.60 -3.04 -8.57
C GLU A 68 -5.57 -3.35 -10.07
N ARG A 69 -4.42 -3.77 -10.58
CA ARG A 69 -4.28 -4.19 -11.97
C ARG A 69 -3.25 -5.32 -12.08
N LYS A 70 -3.45 -6.21 -13.03
CA LYS A 70 -2.43 -7.19 -13.42
C LYS A 70 -1.36 -6.52 -14.26
N PHE A 71 -0.14 -7.02 -14.16
CA PHE A 71 1.01 -6.53 -14.92
C PHE A 71 1.53 -7.67 -15.81
N THR A 72 2.06 -7.29 -16.97
CA THR A 72 2.64 -8.23 -17.94
C THR A 72 3.93 -8.86 -17.44
N ASP A 73 4.69 -8.10 -16.63
CA ASP A 73 5.98 -8.51 -16.10
C ASP A 73 6.35 -7.73 -14.82
N ILE A 74 7.45 -8.14 -14.20
CA ILE A 74 7.97 -7.55 -12.96
C ILE A 74 8.48 -6.12 -13.17
N ALA A 75 9.03 -5.79 -14.34
CA ALA A 75 9.55 -4.44 -14.60
C ALA A 75 8.39 -3.43 -14.64
N ALA A 76 7.29 -3.76 -15.33
CA ALA A 76 6.08 -2.95 -15.39
C ALA A 76 5.44 -2.76 -13.99
N LEU A 77 5.46 -3.80 -13.15
CA LEU A 77 5.02 -3.69 -11.75
C LEU A 77 5.90 -2.71 -10.97
N LYS A 78 7.23 -2.85 -11.03
CA LYS A 78 8.18 -1.95 -10.34
C LYS A 78 7.99 -0.50 -10.77
N THR A 79 7.91 -0.25 -12.07
CA THR A 79 7.69 1.10 -12.61
C THR A 79 6.41 1.72 -12.05
N GLN A 80 5.31 0.96 -11.97
CA GLN A 80 4.07 1.48 -11.41
C GLN A 80 4.17 1.73 -9.90
N ILE A 81 4.83 0.86 -9.14
CA ILE A 81 5.05 1.09 -7.71
C ILE A 81 5.83 2.40 -7.50
N THR A 82 6.87 2.67 -8.29
CA THR A 82 7.61 3.94 -8.24
C THR A 82 6.70 5.14 -8.54
N GLN A 83 5.82 5.03 -9.55
CA GLN A 83 4.85 6.09 -9.85
C GLN A 83 3.85 6.31 -8.71
N ASP A 84 3.37 5.23 -8.09
CA ASP A 84 2.45 5.28 -6.95
C ASP A 84 3.11 5.99 -5.75
N ILE A 85 4.38 5.67 -5.46
CA ILE A 85 5.18 6.33 -4.40
C ILE A 85 5.36 7.82 -4.69
N ASN A 86 5.75 8.17 -5.93
CA ASN A 86 5.92 9.57 -6.31
C ASN A 86 4.61 10.36 -6.16
N ARG A 87 3.48 9.74 -6.55
CA ARG A 87 2.17 10.37 -6.40
C ARG A 87 1.78 10.51 -4.93
N ALA A 88 2.06 9.52 -4.09
CA ALA A 88 1.82 9.60 -2.66
C ALA A 88 2.63 10.73 -2.02
N ASN A 89 3.91 10.86 -2.34
CA ASN A 89 4.75 11.95 -1.84
C ASN A 89 4.22 13.34 -2.22
N GLN A 90 3.64 13.50 -3.42
CA GLN A 90 3.00 14.76 -3.82
C GLN A 90 1.74 15.10 -3.00
N LEU A 91 1.03 14.10 -2.48
CA LEU A 91 -0.23 14.27 -1.75
C LEU A 91 -0.04 14.34 -0.23
N LEU A 92 1.06 13.82 0.28
CA LEU A 92 1.38 13.71 1.71
C LEU A 92 2.41 14.77 2.17
N ALA A 93 2.64 15.80 1.34
CA ALA A 93 3.52 16.92 1.63
C ALA A 93 2.99 17.80 2.77
#